data_AF-A0A3Q9G2G7-F1
#
_entry.id   AF-A0A3Q9G2G7-F1
#
_cell.length_a   1.000
_cell.length_b   1.000
_cell.length_c   1.000
_cell.angle_alpha   90.00
_cell.angle_beta   90.00
_cell.angle_gamma   90.00
#
_symmetry.space_group_name_H-M   'P 1'
#
loop_
_entity.id
_entity.type
_entity.pdbx_description
1 polymer ?
#
loop_
_entity_poly.entity_id
_entity_poly.type
_entity_poly.pdbx_seq_one_letter_code
_entity_poly.pdbx_strand_id
1 'polypeptide(L)'
;MDIGWKIVSTVGGLAAGFLAKQVVEQGWKFATGHNAPDEDDFESNLVEIVVFSVVAGATRTVIHNLVMRKANQVYGRGAKSVSD
;
A
#
# COMPACT_ATOMS: atom_id res chain seq x y z
N MET A 1 -14.02 1.92 24.84
CA MET A 1 -15.30 2.12 24.12
C MET A 1 -15.05 1.65 22.71
N ASP A 2 -15.22 0.35 22.46
CA ASP A 2 -14.43 -0.29 21.39
C ASP A 2 -15.29 -0.98 20.35
N ILE A 3 -16.60 -1.13 20.59
CA ILE A 3 -17.50 -1.80 19.63
C ILE A 3 -17.80 -0.91 18.42
N GLY A 4 -18.01 0.39 18.63
CA GLY A 4 -18.27 1.34 17.55
C GLY A 4 -17.04 1.50 16.64
N TRP A 5 -15.85 1.64 17.22
CA TRP A 5 -14.60 1.69 16.46
C TRP A 5 -14.31 0.38 15.73
N LYS A 6 -14.56 -0.78 16.36
CA LYS A 6 -14.44 -2.09 15.72
C LYS A 6 -15.36 -2.20 14.51
N ILE A 7 -16.65 -1.87 14.64
CA ILE A 7 -17.61 -1.92 13.54
C ILE A 7 -17.19 -0.99 12.40
N VAL A 8 -16.80 0.25 12.70
CA VAL A 8 -16.31 1.20 11.70
C VAL A 8 -15.04 0.70 11.02
N SER A 9 -14.11 0.09 11.76
CA SER A 9 -12.87 -0.46 11.19
C SER A 9 -13.12 -1.72 10.35
N THR A 10 -14.05 -2.58 10.76
CA THR A 10 -14.41 -3.79 10.01
C THR A 10 -15.17 -3.42 8.74
N VAL A 11 -16.20 -2.58 8.83
CA VAL A 11 -16.97 -2.11 7.67
C VAL A 11 -16.09 -1.26 6.75
N GLY A 12 -15.25 -0.40 7.32
CA GLY A 12 -14.27 0.39 6.57
C GLY A 12 -13.24 -0.49 5.87
N GLY A 13 -12.77 -1.56 6.51
CA GLY A 13 -11.87 -2.54 5.91
C GLY A 13 -12.52 -3.30 4.76
N LEU A 14 -13.79 -3.70 4.89
CA LEU A 14 -14.54 -4.35 3.81
C LEU A 14 -14.78 -3.41 2.63
N ALA A 15 -15.18 -2.17 2.89
CA ALA A 15 -15.36 -1.15 1.85
C ALA A 15 -14.03 -0.82 1.15
N ALA A 16 -12.94 -0.71 1.92
CA ALA A 16 -11.60 -0.51 1.38
C ALA A 16 -11.14 -1.72 0.55
N GLY A 17 -11.42 -2.94 0.98
CA GLY A 17 -11.12 -4.16 0.22
C GLY A 17 -11.87 -4.21 -1.11
N PHE A 18 -13.15 -3.85 -1.12
CA PHE A 18 -13.94 -3.77 -2.36
C PHE A 18 -13.38 -2.74 -3.34
N LEU A 19 -13.09 -1.53 -2.86
CA LEU A 19 -12.48 -0.48 -3.68
C LEU A 19 -11.08 -0.84 -4.15
N ALA A 20 -10.28 -1.48 -3.30
CA ALA A 20 -8.94 -1.94 -3.64
C ALA A 20 -9.01 -2.96 -4.78
N LYS A 21 -9.92 -3.94 -4.72
CA LYS A 21 -10.12 -4.92 -5.79
C LYS A 21 -10.40 -4.24 -7.13
N GLN A 22 -11.32 -3.29 -7.14
CA GLN A 22 -11.70 -2.57 -8.35
C GLN A 22 -10.58 -1.68 -8.91
N VAL A 23 -9.75 -1.09 -8.04
CA VAL A 23 -8.56 -0.31 -8.44
C VAL A 23 -7.47 -1.23 -9.01
N VAL A 24 -7.22 -2.38 -8.37
CA VAL A 24 -6.22 -3.35 -8.80
C VAL A 24 -6.61 -3.96 -10.14
N GLU A 25 -7.86 -4.42 -10.31
CA GLU A 25 -8.36 -4.98 -11.56
C GLU A 25 -8.24 -3.98 -12.71
N GLN A 26 -8.68 -2.72 -12.50
CA GLN A 26 -8.59 -1.68 -13.53
C GLN A 26 -7.14 -1.28 -13.82
N GLY A 27 -6.30 -1.14 -12.80
CA GLY A 27 -4.89 -0.82 -12.95
C GLY A 27 -4.15 -1.91 -13.71
N TRP A 28 -4.45 -3.18 -13.42
CA TRP A 28 -3.85 -4.31 -14.10
C TRP A 28 -4.28 -4.42 -15.55
N LYS A 29 -5.59 -4.30 -15.81
CA LYS A 29 -6.12 -4.30 -17.18
C LYS A 29 -5.56 -3.14 -18.00
N PHE A 30 -5.40 -1.97 -17.39
CA PHE A 30 -4.80 -0.82 -18.04
C PHE A 30 -3.32 -1.03 -18.36
N ALA A 31 -2.53 -1.58 -17.43
CA ALA A 31 -1.10 -1.77 -17.60
C ALA A 31 -0.73 -2.95 -18.52
N THR A 32 -1.49 -4.06 -18.43
CA THR A 32 -1.13 -5.35 -19.08
C THR A 32 -2.07 -5.74 -20.23
N GLY A 33 -3.23 -5.08 -20.36
CA GLY A 33 -4.26 -5.42 -21.34
C GLY A 33 -5.07 -6.68 -21.01
N HIS A 34 -4.76 -7.40 -19.92
CA HIS A 34 -5.41 -8.65 -19.52
C HIS A 34 -6.03 -8.54 -18.13
N ASN A 35 -6.94 -9.46 -17.79
CA ASN A 35 -7.53 -9.50 -16.45
C ASN A 35 -6.44 -9.79 -15.40
N ALA A 36 -6.61 -9.24 -14.19
CA ALA A 36 -5.73 -9.55 -13.07
C ALA A 36 -5.72 -11.07 -12.82
N PRO A 37 -4.55 -11.66 -12.52
CA PRO A 37 -4.46 -13.07 -12.17
C PRO A 37 -5.35 -13.37 -10.96
N ASP A 38 -6.03 -14.52 -10.98
CA ASP A 38 -6.77 -15.00 -9.82
C ASP A 38 -5.79 -15.55 -8.78
N GLU A 39 -6.04 -15.24 -7.51
CA GLU A 39 -5.21 -15.66 -6.38
C GLU A 39 -5.11 -17.19 -6.27
N ASP A 40 -6.02 -17.97 -6.85
CA ASP A 40 -6.01 -19.43 -6.68
C ASP A 40 -4.98 -20.16 -7.56
N ASP A 41 -4.26 -19.47 -8.47
CA ASP A 41 -3.38 -20.08 -9.48
C ASP A 41 -1.88 -19.73 -9.26
N PHE A 42 -1.43 -19.80 -7.99
CA PHE A 42 -0.07 -19.43 -7.59
C PHE A 42 1.04 -20.36 -8.14
N GLU A 43 0.72 -21.60 -8.53
CA GLU A 43 1.72 -22.58 -8.97
C GLU A 43 2.30 -22.30 -10.37
N SER A 44 1.60 -21.51 -11.21
CA SER A 44 2.04 -21.21 -12.59
C SER A 44 2.59 -19.80 -12.80
N ASN A 45 2.51 -18.91 -11.80
CA ASN A 45 2.63 -17.46 -12.04
C ASN A 45 3.97 -16.82 -11.62
N LEU A 46 5.08 -17.31 -12.18
CA LEU A 46 6.41 -16.67 -12.00
C LEU A 46 6.41 -15.20 -12.41
N VAL A 47 5.58 -14.83 -13.39
CA VAL A 47 5.42 -13.45 -13.86
C VAL A 47 4.81 -12.58 -12.75
N GLU A 48 3.81 -13.07 -12.04
CA GLU A 48 3.20 -12.35 -10.91
C GLU A 48 4.17 -12.14 -9.75
N ILE A 49 4.99 -13.15 -9.42
CA ILE A 49 6.03 -12.99 -8.39
C ILE A 49 7.02 -11.89 -8.79
N VAL A 50 7.44 -11.86 -10.06
CA VAL A 50 8.36 -10.83 -10.57
C VAL A 50 7.70 -9.44 -10.55
N VAL A 51 6.48 -9.31 -11.05
CA VAL A 51 5.77 -8.03 -11.07
C VAL A 51 5.51 -7.52 -9.65
N PHE A 52 5.03 -8.38 -8.76
CA PHE A 52 4.83 -8.06 -7.34
C PHE A 52 6.14 -7.59 -6.70
N SER A 53 7.25 -8.30 -6.93
CA SER A 53 8.56 -7.94 -6.37
C SER A 53 9.04 -6.58 -6.85
N VAL A 54 8.87 -6.26 -8.14
CA VAL A 54 9.23 -4.96 -8.71
C VAL A 54 8.37 -3.85 -8.10
N VAL A 55 7.05 -4.04 -8.03
CA VAL A 55 6.11 -3.06 -7.47
C VAL A 55 6.38 -2.86 -5.97
N ALA A 56 6.57 -3.94 -5.21
CA ALA A 56 6.86 -3.90 -3.79
C ALA A 56 8.22 -3.22 -3.51
N GLY A 57 9.25 -3.54 -4.29
CA GLY A 57 10.57 -2.91 -4.18
C GLY A 57 10.52 -1.40 -4.47
N ALA A 58 9.81 -1.01 -5.53
CA ALA A 58 9.62 0.40 -5.89
C ALA A 58 8.83 1.14 -4.80
N THR A 59 7.71 0.58 -4.37
CA THR A 59 6.84 1.15 -3.32
C THR A 59 7.60 1.33 -2.02
N ARG A 60 8.36 0.31 -1.57
CA ARG A 60 9.18 0.38 -0.36
C ARG A 60 10.18 1.54 -0.43
N THR A 61 10.82 1.73 -1.58
CA THR A 61 11.80 2.82 -1.77
C THR A 61 11.14 4.20 -1.70
N VAL A 62 9.97 4.36 -2.32
CA VAL A 62 9.19 5.61 -2.25
C VAL A 62 8.75 5.90 -0.82
N ILE A 63 8.17 4.91 -0.13
CA ILE A 63 7.77 5.04 1.28
C ILE A 63 8.96 5.39 2.14
N HIS A 64 10.09 4.69 1.99
CA HIS A 64 11.29 4.94 2.77
C HIS A 64 11.79 6.38 2.59
N ASN A 65 11.81 6.89 1.36
CA ASN A 65 12.19 8.27 1.08
C ASN A 65 11.21 9.29 1.69
N LEU A 66 9.90 9.03 1.62
CA LEU A 66 8.88 9.89 2.22
C LEU A 66 8.96 9.87 3.76
N VAL A 67 9.14 8.70 4.35
CA VAL A 67 9.32 8.52 5.79
C VAL A 67 10.58 9.23 6.25
N MET A 68 11.70 9.09 5.56
CA MET A 68 12.94 9.79 5.91
C MET A 68 12.81 11.30 5.77
N ARG A 69 12.11 11.80 4.74
CA ARG A 69 11.79 13.24 4.61
C ARG A 69 10.91 13.75 5.76
N LYS A 70 9.86 13.00 6.12
CA LYS A 70 8.96 13.32 7.24
C LYS A 70 9.70 13.25 8.58
N ALA A 71 10.51 12.22 8.78
CA ALA A 71 11.34 12.05 9.96
C ALA A 71 12.30 13.23 10.08
N ASN A 72 12.97 13.66 9.01
CA ASN A 72 13.86 14.81 9.05
C ASN A 72 13.12 16.12 9.36
N GLN A 73 11.87 16.28 8.89
CA GLN A 73 11.03 17.43 9.21
C GLN A 73 10.57 17.44 10.68
N VAL A 74 10.34 16.26 11.27
CA VAL A 74 9.91 16.10 12.67
C VAL A 74 11.10 16.19 13.63
N TYR A 75 12.20 15.49 13.36
CA TYR A 75 13.42 15.54 14.16
C TYR A 75 14.17 16.87 14.01
N GLY A 76 14.21 17.47 12.81
CA GLY A 76 14.79 18.80 12.59
C GLY A 76 13.99 19.93 13.26
N ARG A 77 12.70 19.69 13.56
CA ARG A 77 11.86 20.61 14.35
C ARG A 77 12.05 20.41 15.86
N GLY A 78 12.41 19.21 16.30
CA GLY A 78 12.87 18.94 17.68
C GLY A 78 14.22 19.58 17.99
N ALA A 79 15.18 19.53 17.07
CA ALA A 79 16.51 20.11 17.26
C ALA A 79 16.49 21.66 17.37
N LYS A 80 15.57 22.34 16.69
CA LYS A 80 15.37 23.80 16.82
C LYS A 80 14.63 24.22 18.09
N SER A 81 13.89 23.31 18.73
CA SER A 81 13.11 23.61 19.94
C SER A 81 13.90 23.44 21.24
N VAL A 82 15.10 22.84 21.19
CA VAL A 82 15.99 22.64 22.34
C VAL A 82 17.06 23.75 22.43
N SER A 83 17.10 24.65 21.44
CA SER A 83 18.05 25.76 21.34
C SER A 83 17.46 27.14 21.61
N ASP A 84 16.17 27.22 21.95
CA ASP A 84 15.49 28.43 22.48
C ASP A 84 15.08 28.16 23.94
#